data_AF-A0A2E5W4R0-F1
#
_entry.id   AF-A0A2E5W4R0-F1
#
_cell.length_a   1.000
_cell.length_b   1.000
_cell.length_c   1.000
_cell.angle_alpha   90.00
_cell.angle_beta   90.00
_cell.angle_gamma   90.00
#
_symmetry.space_group_name_H-M   'P 1'
#
loop_
_entity.id
_entity.type
_entity.pdbx_description
1 polymer ?
#
loop_
_entity_poly.entity_id
_entity_poly.type
_entity_poly.pdbx_seq_one_letter_code
_entity_poly.pdbx_strand_id
1 'polypeptide(L)'
;MDLRIVFLASYEAILSITFGLLTIFLVNKILNITLLKTDTEDSLLSGNIAMGVFAGTLVLCNLILVQPSILPSISTLQTMLVGKESISIELLLVSFGFFLFFYLVTTLLSIGVLLSAVWIYLQATVNIDEIKEIRKNNIAVSVMLSLVVLGMTLFIQPSVSRLIASFVRYEVSVDDGDNVVRDGEVAPPMEKINPE
;
A
#
# COMPACT_ATOMS: atom_id res chain seq x y z
N MET A 1 -7.95 -29.89 0.01
CA MET A 1 -7.31 -28.56 -0.15
C MET A 1 -8.01 -27.88 -1.30
N ASP A 2 -8.54 -26.68 -1.11
CA ASP A 2 -9.18 -25.94 -2.19
C ASP A 2 -8.09 -25.40 -3.14
N LEU A 3 -7.98 -25.99 -4.32
CA LEU A 3 -6.99 -25.61 -5.34
C LEU A 3 -7.12 -24.14 -5.75
N ARG A 4 -8.31 -23.55 -5.64
CA ARG A 4 -8.55 -22.13 -5.97
C ARG A 4 -7.82 -21.23 -4.99
N ILE A 5 -7.96 -21.48 -3.68
CA ILE A 5 -7.31 -20.67 -2.65
C ILE A 5 -5.78 -20.71 -2.79
N VAL A 6 -5.22 -21.89 -3.06
CA VAL A 6 -3.78 -22.05 -3.27
C VAL A 6 -3.30 -21.30 -4.52
N PHE A 7 -4.08 -21.34 -5.61
CA PHE A 7 -3.76 -20.60 -6.82
C PHE A 7 -3.75 -19.08 -6.58
N LEU A 8 -4.78 -18.54 -5.92
CA LEU A 8 -4.87 -17.11 -5.62
C LEU A 8 -3.73 -16.64 -4.71
N ALA A 9 -3.41 -17.38 -3.65
CA ALA A 9 -2.29 -17.07 -2.77
C ALA A 9 -0.94 -17.11 -3.54
N SER A 10 -0.79 -18.05 -4.47
CA SER A 10 0.42 -18.13 -5.30
C SER A 10 0.54 -16.93 -6.24
N TYR A 11 -0.57 -16.53 -6.86
CA TYR A 11 -0.63 -15.33 -7.71
C TYR A 11 -0.28 -14.06 -6.91
N GLU A 12 -0.86 -13.91 -5.71
CA GLU A 12 -0.57 -12.80 -4.79
C GLU A 12 0.91 -12.75 -4.40
N ALA A 13 1.50 -13.89 -4.05
CA ALA A 13 2.90 -13.98 -3.65
C ALA A 13 3.84 -13.59 -4.80
N ILE A 14 3.57 -14.06 -6.02
CA ILE A 14 4.37 -13.72 -7.21
C ILE A 14 4.32 -12.22 -7.48
N LEU A 15 3.14 -11.60 -7.42
CA LEU A 15 3.01 -10.15 -7.55
C LEU A 15 3.75 -9.41 -6.44
N SER A 16 3.59 -9.84 -5.19
CA SER A 16 4.23 -9.22 -4.03
C SER A 16 5.75 -9.22 -4.13
N ILE A 17 6.35 -10.36 -4.50
CA ILE A 17 7.81 -10.49 -4.62
C ILE A 17 8.31 -9.65 -5.78
N THR A 18 7.69 -9.79 -6.96
CA THR A 18 8.15 -9.12 -8.18
C THR A 18 8.03 -7.61 -8.06
N PHE A 19 6.86 -7.11 -7.64
CA PHE A 19 6.61 -5.68 -7.53
C PHE A 19 7.17 -5.08 -6.26
N GLY A 20 7.35 -5.84 -5.18
CA GLY A 20 8.10 -5.39 -4.00
C GLY A 20 9.55 -5.06 -4.37
N LEU A 21 10.24 -5.95 -5.09
CA LEU A 21 11.61 -5.69 -5.57
C LEU A 21 11.67 -4.54 -6.58
N LEU A 22 10.72 -4.47 -7.51
CA LEU A 22 10.62 -3.36 -8.46
C LEU A 22 10.40 -2.02 -7.74
N THR A 23 9.56 -2.01 -6.71
CA THR A 23 9.28 -0.81 -5.89
C THR A 23 10.55 -0.32 -5.23
N ILE A 24 11.35 -1.21 -4.63
CA ILE A 24 12.63 -0.84 -3.99
C ILE A 24 13.51 -0.08 -4.98
N PHE A 25 13.71 -0.63 -6.19
CA PHE A 25 14.55 0.00 -7.21
C PHE A 25 14.00 1.36 -7.65
N LEU A 26 12.70 1.42 -7.97
CA LEU A 26 12.05 2.63 -8.47
C LEU A 26 12.05 3.75 -7.42
N VAL A 27 11.66 3.41 -6.18
CA VAL A 27 11.61 4.34 -5.06
C VAL A 27 13.00 4.86 -4.71
N ASN A 28 14.01 3.99 -4.62
CA ASN A 28 15.37 4.43 -4.31
C ASN A 28 15.85 5.47 -5.34
N LYS A 29 15.62 5.20 -6.64
CA LYS A 29 15.95 6.15 -7.71
C LYS A 29 15.21 7.48 -7.56
N ILE A 30 13.91 7.46 -7.27
CA ILE A 30 13.11 8.67 -7.10
C ILE A 30 13.56 9.47 -5.87
N LEU A 31 13.84 8.81 -4.74
CA LEU A 31 14.29 9.45 -3.51
C LEU A 31 15.68 10.08 -3.66
N ASN A 32 16.60 9.42 -4.37
CA ASN A 32 17.94 9.96 -4.68
C ASN A 32 17.84 11.30 -5.42
N ILE A 33 16.93 11.37 -6.40
CA ILE A 33 16.72 12.58 -7.22
C ILE A 33 16.02 13.68 -6.43
N THR A 34 14.98 13.33 -5.67
CA THR A 34 14.08 14.31 -5.06
C THR A 34 14.55 14.80 -3.69
N LEU A 35 14.60 13.88 -2.73
CA LEU A 35 14.79 14.20 -1.32
C LEU A 35 16.26 14.23 -0.93
N LEU A 36 17.00 13.15 -1.25
CA LEU A 36 18.37 12.95 -0.78
C LEU A 36 19.38 13.78 -1.57
N LYS A 37 19.07 14.06 -2.86
CA LYS A 37 19.90 14.83 -3.80
C LYS A 37 21.36 14.35 -3.83
N THR A 38 21.53 13.05 -3.70
CA THR A 38 22.82 12.37 -3.67
C THR A 38 22.61 10.92 -4.07
N ASP A 39 23.68 10.27 -4.51
CA ASP A 39 23.62 8.84 -4.77
C ASP A 39 23.71 8.08 -3.44
N THR A 40 22.64 7.35 -3.13
CA THR A 40 22.56 6.53 -1.93
C THR A 40 23.55 5.37 -1.99
N GLU A 41 23.84 4.80 -3.15
CA GLU A 41 24.79 3.69 -3.29
C GLU A 41 26.21 4.16 -2.95
N ASP A 42 26.64 5.30 -3.48
CA ASP A 42 27.94 5.91 -3.14
C ASP A 42 28.05 6.26 -1.64
N SER A 43 26.95 6.76 -1.07
CA SER A 43 26.88 7.07 0.37
C SER A 43 27.00 5.81 1.23
N LEU A 44 26.40 4.70 0.79
CA LEU A 44 26.52 3.42 1.48
C LEU A 44 27.93 2.83 1.33
N LEU A 45 28.53 2.90 0.14
CA LEU A 45 29.89 2.43 -0.12
C LEU A 45 30.95 3.20 0.69
N SER A 46 30.73 4.50 0.92
CA SER A 46 31.59 5.32 1.78
C SER A 46 31.40 5.09 3.28
N GLY A 47 30.50 4.19 3.68
CA GLY A 47 30.26 3.84 5.08
C GLY A 47 29.36 4.82 5.84
N ASN A 48 28.53 5.60 5.13
CA ASN A 48 27.56 6.49 5.76
C ASN A 48 26.35 5.71 6.29
N ILE A 49 26.46 5.26 7.54
CA ILE A 49 25.41 4.55 8.28
C ILE A 49 24.14 5.40 8.41
N ALA A 50 24.28 6.71 8.64
CA ALA A 50 23.13 7.59 8.77
C ALA A 50 22.29 7.61 7.48
N MET A 51 22.92 7.66 6.31
CA MET A 51 22.22 7.57 5.04
C MET A 51 21.52 6.22 4.88
N GLY A 52 22.19 5.11 5.23
CA GLY A 52 21.60 3.78 5.12
C GLY A 52 20.36 3.59 5.99
N VAL A 53 20.39 4.08 7.23
CA VAL A 53 19.23 4.04 8.13
C VAL A 53 18.06 4.85 7.55
N PHE A 54 18.32 6.06 7.08
CA PHE A 54 17.27 6.95 6.60
C PHE A 54 16.69 6.47 5.26
N ALA A 55 17.53 6.21 4.26
CA ALA A 55 17.10 5.73 2.95
C ALA A 55 16.40 4.36 3.06
N GLY A 56 16.94 3.44 3.87
CA GLY A 56 16.31 2.14 4.13
C GLY A 56 14.93 2.29 4.77
N THR A 57 14.77 3.23 5.70
CA THR A 57 13.47 3.51 6.31
C THR A 57 12.47 4.08 5.29
N LEU A 58 12.90 4.99 4.41
CA LEU A 58 12.03 5.53 3.37
C LEU A 58 11.58 4.46 2.38
N VAL A 59 12.47 3.54 1.99
CA VAL A 59 12.12 2.39 1.15
C VAL A 59 11.11 1.50 1.86
N LEU A 60 11.34 1.15 3.13
CA LEU A 60 10.41 0.36 3.93
C LEU A 60 9.03 1.02 4.02
N CYS A 61 8.99 2.32 4.28
CA CYS A 61 7.74 3.08 4.37
C CYS A 61 6.98 3.07 3.05
N ASN A 62 7.68 3.17 1.91
CA ASN A 62 7.04 3.05 0.61
C ASN A 62 6.43 1.66 0.39
N LEU A 63 7.14 0.59 0.77
CA LEU A 63 6.60 -0.76 0.63
C LEU A 63 5.31 -0.95 1.44
N ILE A 64 5.27 -0.41 2.66
CA ILE A 64 4.08 -0.43 3.53
C ILE A 64 2.89 0.27 2.85
N LEU A 65 3.11 1.43 2.21
CA LEU A 65 2.05 2.22 1.57
C LEU A 65 1.64 1.68 0.19
N VAL A 66 2.53 0.97 -0.49
CA VAL A 66 2.25 0.38 -1.82
C VAL A 66 1.56 -0.97 -1.71
N GLN A 67 1.83 -1.76 -0.66
CA GLN A 67 1.25 -3.09 -0.43
C GLN A 67 -0.27 -3.20 -0.71
N PRO A 68 -1.13 -2.24 -0.33
CA PRO A 68 -2.57 -2.35 -0.57
C PRO A 68 -2.96 -2.42 -2.06
N SER A 69 -2.06 -2.06 -2.99
CA SER A 69 -2.32 -2.12 -4.43
C SER A 69 -2.54 -3.53 -4.97
N ILE A 70 -2.16 -4.55 -4.20
CA ILE A 70 -2.34 -5.96 -4.55
C ILE A 70 -3.80 -6.38 -4.38
N LEU A 71 -4.51 -5.81 -3.39
CA LEU A 71 -5.88 -6.20 -3.03
C LEU A 71 -6.88 -6.08 -4.18
N PRO A 72 -6.91 -4.98 -4.97
CA PRO A 72 -7.80 -4.87 -6.13
C PRO A 72 -7.60 -5.97 -7.17
N SER A 73 -6.37 -6.47 -7.33
CA SER A 73 -6.08 -7.57 -8.24
C SER A 73 -6.74 -8.87 -7.78
N ILE A 74 -6.50 -9.22 -6.51
CA ILE A 74 -6.98 -10.46 -5.91
C ILE A 74 -8.50 -10.48 -5.85
N SER A 75 -9.10 -9.39 -5.38
CA SER A 75 -10.56 -9.25 -5.31
C SER A 75 -11.20 -9.31 -6.70
N THR A 76 -10.63 -8.65 -7.71
CA THR A 76 -11.11 -8.74 -9.09
C THR A 76 -11.07 -10.19 -9.58
N LEU A 77 -9.95 -10.88 -9.37
CA LEU A 77 -9.80 -12.26 -9.77
C LEU A 77 -10.77 -13.19 -9.02
N GLN A 78 -10.97 -12.99 -7.72
CA GLN A 78 -11.95 -13.72 -6.91
C GLN A 78 -13.35 -13.56 -7.46
N THR A 79 -13.81 -12.31 -7.64
CA THR A 79 -15.15 -12.00 -8.12
C THR A 79 -15.41 -12.59 -9.50
N MET A 80 -14.45 -12.52 -10.41
CA MET A 80 -14.64 -13.06 -11.76
C MET A 80 -14.55 -14.60 -11.84
N LEU A 81 -13.99 -15.26 -10.82
CA LEU A 81 -13.96 -16.73 -10.71
C LEU A 81 -15.23 -17.32 -10.06
N VAL A 82 -16.07 -16.50 -9.44
CA VAL A 82 -17.37 -16.93 -8.94
C VAL A 82 -18.22 -17.44 -10.11
N GLY A 83 -18.75 -18.65 -9.99
CA GLY A 83 -19.58 -19.27 -11.04
C GLY A 83 -18.82 -19.76 -12.28
N LYS A 84 -17.48 -19.67 -12.32
CA LYS A 84 -16.65 -20.26 -13.39
C LYS A 84 -15.98 -21.56 -12.95
N GLU A 85 -15.93 -22.53 -13.85
CA GLU A 85 -15.27 -23.83 -13.62
C GLU A 85 -13.75 -23.78 -13.85
N SER A 86 -13.27 -22.89 -14.73
CA SER A 86 -11.86 -22.81 -15.10
C SER A 86 -11.29 -21.39 -15.07
N ILE A 87 -9.98 -21.30 -14.83
CA ILE A 87 -9.21 -20.06 -14.84
C ILE A 87 -8.73 -19.82 -16.27
N SER A 88 -9.16 -18.72 -16.88
CA SER A 88 -8.70 -18.29 -18.21
C SER A 88 -7.57 -17.26 -18.10
N ILE A 89 -6.70 -17.23 -19.10
CA ILE A 89 -5.60 -16.24 -19.18
C ILE A 89 -6.15 -14.82 -19.27
N GLU A 90 -7.31 -14.64 -19.92
CA GLU A 90 -8.00 -13.35 -20.03
C GLU A 90 -8.33 -12.77 -18.65
N LEU A 91 -8.86 -13.60 -17.73
CA LEU A 91 -9.16 -13.19 -16.36
C LEU A 91 -7.92 -12.72 -15.60
N LEU A 92 -6.80 -13.43 -15.78
CA LEU A 92 -5.52 -13.06 -15.19
C LEU A 92 -5.00 -11.74 -15.74
N LEU A 93 -5.14 -11.51 -17.04
CA LEU A 93 -4.67 -10.29 -17.68
C LEU A 93 -5.49 -9.07 -17.26
N VAL A 94 -6.81 -9.21 -17.12
CA VAL A 94 -7.69 -8.16 -16.59
C VAL A 94 -7.34 -7.84 -15.14
N SER A 95 -7.18 -8.85 -14.28
CA SER A 95 -6.82 -8.67 -12.87
C SER A 95 -5.46 -7.99 -12.72
N PHE A 96 -4.48 -8.41 -13.53
CA PHE A 96 -3.17 -7.77 -13.60
C PHE A 96 -3.23 -6.31 -14.10
N GLY A 97 -4.15 -6.00 -15.01
CA GLY A 97 -4.40 -4.62 -15.45
C GLY A 97 -4.86 -3.72 -14.30
N PHE A 98 -5.81 -4.20 -13.49
CA PHE A 98 -6.25 -3.50 -12.26
C PHE A 98 -5.10 -3.34 -11.27
N PHE A 99 -4.32 -4.40 -11.03
CA PHE A 99 -3.12 -4.33 -10.20
C PHE A 99 -2.19 -3.20 -10.64
N LEU A 100 -1.83 -3.16 -11.92
CA LEU A 100 -0.86 -2.19 -12.45
C LEU A 100 -1.36 -0.75 -12.27
N PHE A 101 -2.65 -0.50 -12.53
CA PHE A 101 -3.25 0.80 -12.31
C PHE A 101 -3.15 1.23 -10.85
N PHE A 102 -3.60 0.39 -9.91
CA PHE A 102 -3.57 0.72 -8.49
C PHE A 102 -2.14 0.82 -7.96
N TYR A 103 -1.22 -0.01 -8.45
CA TYR A 103 0.20 0.06 -8.09
C TYR A 103 0.81 1.41 -8.44
N LEU A 104 0.51 1.96 -9.63
CA LEU A 104 1.00 3.28 -10.02
C LEU A 104 0.41 4.39 -9.13
N VAL A 105 -0.89 4.32 -8.85
CA VAL A 105 -1.59 5.30 -8.00
C VAL A 105 -1.05 5.28 -6.57
N THR A 106 -0.92 4.10 -5.96
CA THR A 106 -0.40 3.95 -4.58
C THR A 106 1.06 4.36 -4.49
N THR A 107 1.88 4.03 -5.49
CA THR A 107 3.30 4.43 -5.53
C THR A 107 3.42 5.95 -5.57
N LEU A 108 2.64 6.63 -6.41
CA LEU A 108 2.65 8.09 -6.49
C LEU A 108 2.18 8.72 -5.17
N LEU A 109 1.09 8.20 -4.60
CA LEU A 109 0.56 8.64 -3.31
C LEU A 109 1.58 8.45 -2.18
N SER A 110 2.23 7.29 -2.14
CA SER A 110 3.26 6.95 -1.16
C SER A 110 4.41 7.94 -1.17
N ILE A 111 4.96 8.22 -2.36
CA ILE A 111 6.03 9.20 -2.53
C ILE A 111 5.57 10.58 -2.06
N GLY A 112 4.36 11.01 -2.44
CA GLY A 112 3.78 12.28 -2.03
C GLY A 112 3.63 12.41 -0.51
N VAL A 113 3.14 11.35 0.15
CA VAL A 113 3.01 11.27 1.61
C VAL A 113 4.37 11.39 2.28
N LEU A 114 5.38 10.65 1.83
CA LEU A 114 6.69 10.65 2.47
C LEU A 114 7.45 11.96 2.28
N LEU A 115 7.37 12.55 1.08
CA LEU A 115 7.95 13.87 0.84
C LEU A 115 7.27 14.92 1.72
N SER A 116 5.95 14.86 1.86
CA SER A 116 5.18 15.77 2.72
C SER A 116 5.52 15.57 4.19
N ALA A 117 5.61 14.33 4.65
CA ALA A 117 6.02 13.95 6.01
C ALA A 117 7.39 14.54 6.37
N VAL A 118 8.39 14.32 5.51
CA VAL A 118 9.73 14.87 5.74
C VAL A 118 9.69 16.40 5.70
N TRP A 119 9.04 16.99 4.69
CA TRP A 119 8.96 18.44 4.55
C TRP A 119 8.29 19.14 5.74
N ILE A 120 7.16 18.62 6.22
CA ILE A 120 6.46 19.14 7.41
C ILE A 120 7.37 19.06 8.63
N TYR A 121 8.10 17.95 8.79
CA TYR A 121 9.02 17.78 9.92
C TYR A 121 10.16 18.82 9.87
N LEU A 122 10.84 18.94 8.73
CA LEU A 122 11.92 19.93 8.54
C LEU A 122 11.44 21.36 8.81
N GLN A 123 10.20 21.69 8.42
CA GLN A 123 9.62 23.01 8.68
C GLN A 123 9.33 23.24 10.17
N ALA A 124 8.99 22.19 10.91
CA ALA A 124 8.78 22.26 12.35
C ALA A 124 10.10 22.35 13.14
N THR A 125 11.21 21.82 12.60
CA THR A 125 12.53 21.79 13.24
C THR A 125 13.49 22.83 12.66
N VAL A 126 13.26 24.10 12.98
CA VAL A 126 13.95 25.26 12.35
C VAL A 126 15.47 25.32 12.59
N ASN A 127 16.02 24.59 13.58
CA ASN A 127 17.40 24.80 14.04
C ASN A 127 18.45 23.85 13.46
N ILE A 128 18.05 22.81 12.70
CA ILE A 128 18.97 21.80 12.17
C ILE A 128 18.64 21.58 10.69
N ASP A 129 19.66 21.39 9.84
CA ASP A 129 19.48 20.91 8.47
C ASP A 129 19.68 19.39 8.48
N GLU A 130 18.60 18.65 8.71
CA GLU A 130 18.66 17.21 8.97
C GLU A 130 19.24 16.45 7.78
N ILE A 131 18.87 16.82 6.55
CA ILE A 131 19.36 16.16 5.33
C ILE A 131 20.86 16.41 5.17
N LYS A 132 21.35 17.60 5.49
CA LYS A 132 22.79 17.90 5.50
C LYS A 132 23.53 17.13 6.59
N GLU A 133 22.95 16.99 7.78
CA GLU A 133 23.56 16.22 8.88
C GLU A 133 23.60 14.71 8.58
N ILE A 134 22.56 14.15 7.95
CA ILE A 134 22.56 12.76 7.48
C ILE A 134 23.66 12.52 6.45
N ARG A 135 23.88 13.47 5.52
CA ARG A 135 25.00 13.40 4.56
C ARG A 135 26.38 13.46 5.22
N LYS A 136 26.49 14.03 6.42
CA LYS A 136 27.71 14.01 7.25
C LYS A 136 27.80 12.81 8.18
N ASN A 137 26.96 11.78 7.98
CA ASN A 137 26.92 10.57 8.79
C ASN A 137 26.45 10.79 10.24
N ASN A 138 25.58 11.77 10.48
CA ASN A 138 24.96 11.96 11.80
C ASN A 138 23.84 10.93 12.04
N ILE A 139 24.19 9.83 12.70
CA ILE A 139 23.29 8.70 12.94
C ILE A 139 22.11 9.10 13.84
N ALA A 140 22.31 9.96 14.84
CA ALA A 140 21.26 10.37 15.75
C ALA A 140 20.13 11.11 15.02
N VAL A 141 20.49 12.04 14.13
CA VAL A 141 19.53 12.77 13.30
C VAL A 141 18.81 11.82 12.34
N SER A 142 19.54 10.88 11.74
CA SER A 142 18.95 9.87 10.85
C SER A 142 17.90 9.01 11.55
N VAL A 143 18.24 8.44 12.72
CA VAL A 143 17.31 7.59 13.48
C VAL A 143 16.07 8.38 13.89
N MET A 144 16.24 9.61 14.39
CA MET A 144 15.12 10.45 14.80
C MET A 144 14.17 10.73 13.62
N LEU A 145 14.70 11.20 12.50
CA LEU A 145 13.89 11.50 11.31
C LEU A 145 13.23 10.23 10.75
N SER A 146 13.95 9.11 10.72
CA SER A 146 13.45 7.81 10.27
C SER A 146 12.24 7.35 11.09
N LEU A 147 12.33 7.40 12.43
CA LEU A 147 11.24 7.00 13.32
C LEU A 147 10.02 7.90 13.17
N VAL A 148 10.22 9.19 12.95
CA VAL A 148 9.13 10.14 12.72
C VAL A 148 8.41 9.81 11.40
N VAL A 149 9.16 9.58 10.32
CA VAL A 149 8.59 9.20 9.02
C VAL A 149 7.87 7.85 9.10
N LEU A 150 8.47 6.86 9.77
CA LEU A 150 7.85 5.56 9.99
C LEU A 150 6.55 5.68 10.79
N GLY A 151 6.57 6.46 11.89
CA GLY A 151 5.38 6.71 12.70
C GLY A 151 4.23 7.31 11.89
N MET A 152 4.51 8.34 11.08
CA MET A 152 3.50 8.94 10.18
C MET A 152 3.00 7.94 9.13
N THR A 153 3.91 7.12 8.58
CA THR A 153 3.56 6.09 7.60
C THR A 153 2.56 5.10 8.19
N LEU A 154 2.83 4.58 9.38
CA LEU A 154 1.93 3.65 10.07
C LEU A 154 0.58 4.31 10.40
N PHE A 155 0.57 5.61 10.69
CA PHE A 155 -0.67 6.34 10.95
C PHE A 155 -1.53 6.52 9.69
N ILE A 156 -0.89 6.75 8.54
CA ILE A 156 -1.56 7.00 7.26
C ILE A 156 -1.93 5.69 6.53
N GLN A 157 -1.19 4.61 6.75
CA GLN A 157 -1.36 3.32 6.06
C GLN A 157 -2.82 2.84 6.08
N PRO A 158 -3.56 2.80 7.21
CA PRO A 158 -4.94 2.34 7.21
C PRO A 158 -5.86 3.18 6.31
N SER A 159 -5.61 4.49 6.23
CA SER A 159 -6.37 5.41 5.38
C SER A 159 -6.09 5.15 3.90
N VAL A 160 -4.83 4.89 3.53
CA VAL A 160 -4.46 4.49 2.16
C VAL A 160 -5.09 3.15 1.80
N SER A 161 -5.02 2.15 2.69
CA SER A 161 -5.64 0.85 2.46
C SER A 161 -7.15 0.95 2.23
N ARG A 162 -7.86 1.74 3.05
CA ARG A 162 -9.31 1.97 2.87
C ARG A 162 -9.62 2.71 1.57
N LEU A 163 -8.80 3.69 1.20
CA LEU A 163 -8.96 4.42 -0.06
C LEU A 163 -8.86 3.46 -1.24
N ILE A 164 -7.85 2.60 -1.28
CA ILE A 164 -7.68 1.61 -2.35
C ILE A 164 -8.82 0.57 -2.34
N ALA A 165 -9.20 0.09 -1.16
CA ALA A 165 -10.31 -0.86 -1.02
C ALA A 165 -11.65 -0.28 -1.50
N SER A 166 -11.88 1.04 -1.39
CA SER A 166 -13.13 1.67 -1.80
C SER A 166 -13.39 1.62 -3.32
N PHE A 167 -12.34 1.45 -4.13
CA PHE A 167 -12.50 1.28 -5.57
C PHE A 167 -12.82 -0.16 -5.96
N VAL A 168 -12.66 -1.10 -5.04
CA VAL A 168 -13.03 -2.49 -5.21
C VAL A 168 -14.45 -2.66 -4.70
N ARG A 169 -15.39 -3.03 -5.57
CA ARG A 169 -16.72 -3.44 -5.14
C ARG A 169 -16.62 -4.77 -4.42
N TYR A 170 -16.56 -4.73 -3.10
CA TYR A 170 -17.02 -5.84 -2.29
C TYR A 170 -18.54 -5.79 -2.32
N GLU A 171 -19.16 -6.34 -3.37
CA GLU A 171 -20.53 -6.82 -3.22
C GLU A 171 -20.43 -7.97 -2.22
N VAL A 172 -20.48 -7.64 -0.93
CA VAL A 172 -20.99 -8.59 0.05
C VAL A 172 -22.46 -8.72 -0.33
N SER A 173 -22.76 -9.68 -1.20
CA SER A 173 -24.09 -10.25 -1.25
C SER A 173 -24.32 -10.82 0.15
N VAL A 174 -24.88 -10.01 1.03
CA VAL A 174 -25.67 -10.51 2.14
C VAL A 174 -26.82 -11.20 1.41
N ASP A 175 -26.64 -12.49 1.14
CA ASP A 175 -27.74 -13.40 0.89
C ASP A 175 -28.52 -13.44 2.21
N ASP A 176 -29.31 -12.39 2.42
CA ASP A 176 -30.35 -12.41 3.43
C ASP A 176 -31.36 -13.38 2.85
N GLY A 177 -31.32 -14.60 3.37
CA GLY A 177 -32.09 -15.72 2.87
C GLY A 177 -33.53 -15.29 2.60
N ASP A 178 -33.90 -15.37 1.33
CA ASP A 178 -35.26 -15.53 0.86
C ASP A 178 -36.25 -14.44 1.33
N ASN A 179 -36.09 -13.20 0.85
CA ASN A 179 -37.21 -12.24 0.76
C ASN A 179 -37.07 -11.34 -0.48
N VAL A 180 -37.47 -11.87 -1.63
CA VAL A 180 -37.71 -11.06 -2.83
C VAL A 180 -38.96 -10.21 -2.59
N VAL A 181 -38.79 -9.04 -1.98
CA VAL A 181 -39.85 -8.02 -1.96
C VAL A 181 -40.01 -7.53 -3.40
N ARG A 182 -41.11 -7.91 -4.04
CA ARG A 182 -41.46 -7.41 -5.38
C ARG A 182 -41.82 -5.93 -5.28
N ASP A 183 -41.36 -5.19 -6.27
CA ASP A 183 -41.52 -3.74 -6.37
C ASP A 183 -42.98 -3.32 -6.13
N GLY A 184 -43.24 -2.63 -5.01
CA GLY A 184 -44.57 -2.17 -4.60
C GLY A 184 -45.10 -2.68 -3.25
N GLU A 185 -44.47 -3.65 -2.58
CA GLU A 185 -44.85 -4.06 -1.23
C GLU A 185 -44.02 -3.38 -0.14
N VAL A 186 -44.71 -2.79 0.85
CA VAL A 186 -44.09 -2.16 2.02
C VAL A 186 -43.57 -3.26 2.93
N ALA A 187 -42.27 -3.22 3.25
CA ALA A 187 -41.64 -4.19 4.13
C ALA A 187 -42.37 -4.31 5.48
N PRO A 188 -42.51 -5.54 6.03
CA PRO A 188 -43.17 -5.73 7.31
C PRO A 188 -42.44 -4.98 8.42
N PRO A 189 -43.16 -4.39 9.39
CA PRO A 189 -42.53 -3.66 10.48
C PRO A 189 -41.67 -4.59 11.33
N MET A 190 -40.45 -4.17 11.61
CA MET A 190 -39.49 -4.87 12.46
C MET A 190 -40.13 -5.23 13.79
N GLU A 191 -40.10 -6.52 14.14
CA GLU A 191 -40.61 -7.03 15.41
C GLU A 191 -39.79 -6.42 16.55
N LYS A 192 -40.47 -5.75 17.48
CA LYS A 192 -39.82 -5.10 18.62
C LYS A 192 -39.25 -6.20 19.53
N ILE A 193 -37.92 -6.29 19.58
CA ILE A 193 -37.22 -7.13 20.55
C ILE A 193 -37.59 -6.62 21.94
N ASN A 194 -38.40 -7.39 22.67
CA ASN A 194 -38.71 -7.13 24.07
C ASN A 194 -37.52 -7.64 24.90
N PRO A 195 -36.84 -6.79 25.69
CA PRO A 195 -35.80 -7.27 26.58
C PRO A 195 -36.43 -7.94 27.79
N GLU A 196 -36.34 -9.26 27.88
CA GLU A 196 -36.43 -10.00 29.14
C GLU A 196 -35.04 -10.20 29.75
#